data_AF-A0A0P0WK03-F1
#
_entry.id   AF-A0A0P0WK03-F1
#
_cell.length_a   1.000
_cell.length_b   1.000
_cell.length_c   1.000
_cell.angle_alpha   90.00
_cell.angle_beta   90.00
_cell.angle_gamma   90.00
#
_symmetry.space_group_name_H-M   'P 1'
#
loop_
_entity.id
_entity.type
_entity.pdbx_description
1 polymer ?
#
loop_
_entity_poly.entity_id
_entity_poly.type
_entity_poly.pdbx_seq_one_letter_code
_entity_poly.pdbx_strand_id
1 'polypeptide(L)'
;MEASVASTGSGLRCSPNPMPKQQHERRSGRPIRMLTPMRRWGRGRRGGEARGVGVERKRLVVFVSGGGSNFRAIHDAALGGDVNGVVVALVTDKPGCGGAEHARGNGIPVVVFPKLKSAPEGVSTDELLNGLRELRVDFILLAGYLKLIPVELVQAYPKSILNIHPSLLPAFGGKGYYGLKVHKAVIASGARYSGPTVHFVDEHYDTGRTLAQRVVPVQANDTPEQLATRVLHEEHQVYVEAVTALCEDRIVWREDGIPLIRSQTNPDEYT
;
A
#
# COMPACT_ATOMS: atom_id res chain seq x y z
N MET A 1 -4.24 24.04 -62.23
CA MET A 1 -5.20 24.79 -61.41
C MET A 1 -4.60 24.85 -60.01
N GLU A 2 -3.71 25.80 -59.72
CA GLU A 2 -4.03 27.18 -59.28
C GLU A 2 -4.89 27.19 -58.00
N ALA A 3 -4.61 27.93 -56.92
CA ALA A 3 -3.56 28.88 -56.59
C ALA A 3 -3.50 29.04 -55.05
N SER A 4 -2.36 29.54 -54.57
CA SER A 4 -2.05 30.02 -53.22
C SER A 4 -2.52 31.47 -53.03
N VAL A 5 -3.03 31.87 -51.85
CA VAL A 5 -2.90 33.21 -51.21
C VAL A 5 -3.27 33.07 -49.70
N ALA A 6 -2.33 33.15 -48.73
CA ALA A 6 -1.87 34.32 -47.94
C ALA A 6 -2.99 35.06 -47.14
N SER A 7 -3.01 35.01 -45.80
CA SER A 7 -2.30 35.89 -44.82
C SER A 7 -3.11 37.11 -44.35
N THR A 8 -3.44 37.16 -43.04
CA THR A 8 -3.48 38.29 -42.07
C THR A 8 -4.34 37.83 -40.88
N GLY A 9 -4.08 38.00 -39.58
CA GLY A 9 -3.17 38.84 -38.82
C GLY A 9 -3.92 39.35 -37.58
N SER A 10 -3.61 38.85 -36.38
CA SER A 10 -3.68 39.50 -35.06
C SER A 10 -3.39 38.41 -34.00
N GLY A 11 -2.59 38.58 -32.95
CA GLY A 11 -2.10 39.78 -32.31
C GLY A 11 -2.44 39.71 -30.81
N LEU A 12 -1.84 38.80 -30.06
CA LEU A 12 -1.89 38.80 -28.58
C LEU A 12 -0.55 38.28 -28.05
N ARG A 13 0.27 39.23 -27.58
CA ARG A 13 1.48 39.01 -26.79
C ARG A 13 1.06 38.84 -25.32
N CYS A 14 1.52 37.78 -24.66
CA CYS A 14 1.59 37.74 -23.20
C CYS A 14 3.06 37.55 -22.81
N SER A 15 3.57 38.54 -22.09
CA SER A 15 4.93 38.65 -21.57
C SER A 15 5.29 37.52 -20.58
N PRO A 16 6.58 37.17 -20.46
CA PRO A 16 7.04 36.23 -19.44
C PRO A 16 7.01 36.90 -18.07
N ASN A 17 6.30 36.29 -17.12
CA ASN A 17 6.27 36.73 -15.73
C ASN A 17 7.57 36.26 -15.03
N PRO A 18 8.34 37.15 -14.37
CA PRO A 18 9.59 36.77 -13.72
C PRO A 18 9.32 35.96 -12.43
N MET A 19 10.08 34.88 -12.23
CA MET A 19 10.05 34.06 -11.03
C MET A 19 10.34 34.89 -9.77
N PRO A 20 9.54 34.79 -8.69
CA PRO A 20 9.98 35.24 -7.39
C PRO A 20 10.97 34.23 -6.81
N LYS A 21 12.20 34.68 -6.53
CA LYS A 21 13.16 33.96 -5.68
C LYS A 21 12.57 33.83 -4.28
N GLN A 22 11.97 32.69 -3.95
CA GLN A 22 11.65 32.36 -2.56
C GLN A 22 12.87 31.72 -1.90
N GLN A 23 13.41 32.43 -0.92
CA GLN A 23 14.36 31.90 0.05
C GLN A 23 13.68 30.77 0.83
N HIS A 24 14.16 29.53 0.65
CA HIS A 24 13.78 28.41 1.50
C HIS A 24 14.46 28.58 2.85
N GLU A 25 13.76 29.24 3.79
CA GLU A 25 14.05 29.07 5.21
C GLU A 25 13.85 27.60 5.58
N ARG A 26 14.92 26.97 6.06
CA ARG A 26 14.91 25.63 6.64
C ARG A 26 14.05 25.64 7.90
N ARG A 27 12.75 25.39 7.77
CA ARG A 27 11.92 25.02 8.93
C ARG A 27 12.32 23.61 9.36
N SER A 28 12.97 23.53 10.51
CA SER A 28 13.20 22.28 11.22
C SER A 28 11.85 21.61 11.49
N GLY A 29 11.56 20.55 10.73
CA GLY A 29 10.39 19.70 10.96
C GLY A 29 10.47 19.09 12.37
N ARG A 30 9.40 19.19 13.15
CA ARG A 30 9.31 18.48 14.43
C ARG A 30 9.32 16.98 14.14
N PRO A 31 10.06 16.16 14.92
CA PRO A 31 10.04 14.72 14.75
C PRO A 31 8.61 14.20 14.93
N ILE A 32 8.23 13.16 14.16
CA ILE A 32 6.94 12.50 14.36
C ILE A 32 6.82 12.14 15.84
N ARG A 33 5.78 12.68 16.48
CA ARG A 33 5.45 12.34 17.86
C ARG A 33 4.87 10.93 17.84
N MET A 34 5.74 9.92 17.77
CA MET A 34 5.37 8.54 18.00
C MET A 34 4.71 8.50 19.39
N LEU A 35 3.47 8.00 19.45
CA LEU A 35 2.70 7.93 20.70
C LEU A 35 3.31 6.98 21.74
N THR A 36 4.53 6.48 21.50
CA THR A 36 5.27 5.64 22.41
C THR A 36 6.77 5.93 22.22
N PRO A 37 7.55 6.16 23.30
CA PRO A 37 8.99 6.24 23.19
C PRO A 37 9.52 4.91 22.64
N MET A 38 10.38 4.92 21.62
CA MET A 38 11.17 3.74 21.25
C MET A 38 11.91 3.28 22.51
N ARG A 39 11.46 2.17 23.11
CA ARG A 39 12.27 1.48 24.11
C ARG A 39 13.51 0.98 23.37
N ARG A 40 14.66 1.54 23.73
CA ARG A 40 15.97 1.05 23.32
C ARG A 40 16.01 -0.44 23.69
N TRP A 41 15.96 -1.32 22.70
CA TRP A 41 16.06 -2.77 22.93
C TRP A 41 17.36 -3.02 23.70
N GLY A 42 17.20 -3.49 24.93
CA GLY A 42 18.31 -3.79 25.82
C GLY A 42 19.16 -4.89 25.20
N ARG A 43 20.48 -4.68 25.19
CA ARG A 43 21.48 -5.72 24.93
C ARG A 43 21.24 -6.88 25.89
N GLY A 44 20.61 -7.95 25.39
CA GLY A 44 20.27 -9.14 26.17
C GLY A 44 20.77 -10.42 25.50
N ARG A 45 21.87 -10.94 26.05
CA ARG A 45 22.48 -12.28 25.87
C ARG A 45 23.16 -12.58 24.53
N ARG A 46 24.50 -12.69 24.63
CA ARG A 46 25.37 -13.39 23.68
C ARG A 46 25.01 -14.88 23.71
N GLY A 47 24.65 -15.43 22.56
CA GLY A 47 24.52 -16.87 22.34
C GLY A 47 24.70 -17.17 20.86
N GLY A 48 25.82 -17.82 20.52
CA GLY A 48 26.06 -18.54 19.25
C GLY A 48 26.03 -17.72 17.96
N GLU A 49 27.20 -17.25 17.51
CA GLU A 49 27.43 -16.86 16.11
C GLU A 49 27.26 -18.09 15.19
N ALA A 50 26.12 -18.20 14.52
CA ALA A 50 26.06 -18.80 13.19
C ALA A 50 26.16 -17.65 12.18
N ARG A 51 27.34 -17.46 11.58
CA ARG A 51 27.53 -16.51 10.47
C ARG A 51 26.91 -17.07 9.19
N GLY A 52 25.59 -17.13 9.14
CA GLY A 52 24.87 -17.10 7.87
C GLY A 52 24.94 -15.68 7.32
N VAL A 53 25.08 -15.53 6.01
CA VAL A 53 24.91 -14.24 5.32
C VAL A 53 23.47 -13.81 5.58
N GLY A 54 23.23 -13.03 6.63
CA GLY A 54 21.90 -12.57 6.99
C GLY A 54 21.42 -11.62 5.91
N VAL A 55 20.47 -12.07 5.08
CA VAL A 55 19.78 -11.19 4.13
C VAL A 55 19.10 -10.09 4.92
N GLU A 56 19.36 -8.83 4.59
CA GLU A 56 18.76 -7.69 5.27
C GLU A 56 17.23 -7.74 5.10
N ARG A 57 16.50 -7.72 6.22
CA ARG A 57 15.03 -7.74 6.19
C ARG A 57 14.49 -6.40 5.71
N LYS A 58 13.57 -6.41 4.75
CA LYS A 58 12.91 -5.21 4.23
C LYS A 58 12.04 -4.54 5.30
N ARG A 59 11.96 -3.22 5.30
CA ARG A 59 11.27 -2.42 6.32
C ARG A 59 9.90 -2.01 5.78
N LEU A 60 8.86 -2.59 6.37
CA LEU A 60 7.49 -2.48 5.92
C LEU A 60 6.71 -1.48 6.78
N VAL A 61 5.89 -0.66 6.16
CA VAL A 61 4.84 0.10 6.86
C VAL A 61 3.48 -0.39 6.37
N VAL A 62 2.54 -0.58 7.30
CA VAL A 62 1.20 -1.09 6.97
C VAL A 62 0.15 -0.04 7.27
N PHE A 63 -0.72 0.25 6.29
CA PHE A 63 -1.80 1.22 6.39
C PHE A 63 -3.13 0.50 6.59
N VAL A 64 -3.93 0.92 7.57
CA VAL A 64 -5.22 0.29 7.91
C VAL A 64 -6.29 1.32 8.29
N SER A 65 -7.57 0.99 8.12
CA SER A 65 -8.71 1.81 8.59
C SER A 65 -9.71 1.04 9.46
N GLY A 66 -9.37 -0.20 9.86
CA GLY A 66 -10.31 -1.15 10.47
C GLY A 66 -9.65 -2.24 11.32
N GLY A 67 -10.23 -3.45 11.32
CA GLY A 67 -9.82 -4.57 12.19
C GLY A 67 -8.40 -5.07 11.95
N GLY A 68 -7.83 -4.84 10.76
CA GLY A 68 -6.44 -5.15 10.45
C GLY A 68 -6.14 -6.64 10.30
N SER A 69 -7.09 -7.45 9.80
CA SER A 69 -6.87 -8.90 9.60
C SER A 69 -5.76 -9.20 8.59
N ASN A 70 -5.74 -8.51 7.44
CA ASN A 70 -4.63 -8.58 6.48
C ASN A 70 -3.29 -8.15 7.09
N PHE A 71 -3.29 -7.08 7.90
CA PHE A 71 -2.09 -6.66 8.64
C PHE A 71 -1.59 -7.76 9.58
N ARG A 72 -2.48 -8.42 10.34
CA ARG A 72 -2.14 -9.53 11.23
C ARG A 72 -1.52 -10.69 10.45
N ALA A 73 -2.12 -11.09 9.33
CA ALA A 73 -1.57 -12.15 8.48
C ALA A 73 -0.13 -11.84 8.00
N ILE A 74 0.12 -10.62 7.50
CA ILE A 74 1.46 -10.18 7.08
C ILE A 74 2.42 -10.12 8.27
N HIS A 75 1.97 -9.60 9.41
CA HIS A 75 2.79 -9.46 10.61
C HIS A 75 3.18 -10.83 11.18
N ASP A 76 2.23 -11.77 11.26
CA ASP A 76 2.47 -13.13 11.74
C ASP A 76 3.43 -13.89 10.80
N ALA A 77 3.26 -13.76 9.48
CA ALA A 77 4.19 -14.32 8.48
C ALA A 77 5.60 -13.71 8.60
N ALA A 78 5.71 -12.41 8.91
CA ALA A 78 6.99 -11.76 9.20
C ALA A 78 7.60 -12.25 10.53
N LEU A 79 6.82 -12.53 11.56
CA LEU A 79 7.34 -13.13 12.79
C LEU A 79 7.78 -14.59 12.59
N GLY A 80 7.06 -15.34 11.76
CA GLY A 80 7.36 -16.74 11.41
C GLY A 80 8.56 -16.92 10.48
N GLY A 81 8.92 -15.89 9.73
CA GLY A 81 10.05 -15.91 8.79
C GLY A 81 9.66 -16.14 7.33
N ASP A 82 8.38 -16.38 7.04
CA ASP A 82 7.85 -16.55 5.68
C ASP A 82 7.93 -15.26 4.85
N VAL A 83 7.88 -14.11 5.53
CA VAL A 83 8.13 -12.79 4.93
C VAL A 83 9.49 -12.29 5.40
N ASN A 84 10.43 -12.09 4.48
CA ASN A 84 11.74 -11.49 4.76
C ASN A 84 11.66 -9.95 4.98
N GLY A 85 10.74 -9.51 5.84
CA GLY A 85 10.51 -8.12 6.18
C GLY A 85 10.11 -7.91 7.63
N VAL A 86 10.13 -6.67 8.09
CA VAL A 86 9.76 -6.27 9.46
C VAL A 86 8.81 -5.08 9.40
N VAL A 87 7.68 -5.16 10.09
CA VAL A 87 6.74 -4.03 10.18
C VAL A 87 7.30 -3.00 11.17
N VAL A 88 7.72 -1.85 10.66
CA VAL A 88 8.39 -0.80 11.45
C VAL A 88 7.44 0.28 11.97
N ALA A 89 6.26 0.40 11.36
CA ALA A 89 5.18 1.26 11.80
C ALA A 89 3.84 0.81 11.21
N LEU A 90 2.76 1.20 11.88
CA LEU A 90 1.40 1.13 11.36
C LEU A 90 0.86 2.55 11.14
N VAL A 91 0.22 2.80 10.01
CA VAL A 91 -0.45 4.07 9.71
C VAL A 91 -1.97 3.86 9.67
N THR A 92 -2.74 4.76 10.28
CA THR A 92 -4.21 4.65 10.31
C THR A 92 -4.91 6.00 10.29
N ASP A 93 -6.07 6.09 9.65
CA ASP A 93 -6.98 7.24 9.77
C ASP A 93 -7.92 7.11 10.98
N LYS A 94 -7.87 5.98 11.69
CA LYS A 94 -8.69 5.67 12.87
C LYS A 94 -7.82 5.12 14.01
N PRO A 95 -7.31 5.96 14.92
CA PRO A 95 -6.38 5.56 15.98
C PRO A 95 -6.88 4.44 16.91
N GLY A 96 -8.20 4.29 17.05
CA GLY A 96 -8.84 3.25 17.87
C GLY A 96 -9.29 2.00 17.09
N CYS A 97 -8.83 1.80 15.84
CA CYS A 97 -9.21 0.60 15.09
C CYS A 97 -8.45 -0.64 15.57
N GLY A 98 -9.02 -1.84 15.36
CA GLY A 98 -8.43 -3.10 15.82
C GLY A 98 -7.04 -3.41 15.25
N GLY A 99 -6.67 -2.85 14.09
CA GLY A 99 -5.31 -2.90 13.57
C GLY A 99 -4.31 -2.08 14.42
N ALA A 100 -4.71 -0.88 14.86
CA ALA A 100 -3.91 -0.02 15.72
C ALA A 100 -3.73 -0.62 17.13
N GLU A 101 -4.76 -1.26 17.66
CA GLU A 101 -4.67 -2.02 18.92
C GLU A 101 -3.67 -3.18 18.81
N HIS A 102 -3.75 -3.96 17.73
CA HIS A 102 -2.80 -5.06 17.48
C HIS A 102 -1.36 -4.57 17.34
N ALA A 103 -1.13 -3.47 16.61
CA ALA A 103 0.20 -2.88 16.46
C ALA A 103 0.78 -2.46 17.82
N ARG A 104 0.01 -1.74 18.64
CA ARG A 104 0.45 -1.34 19.99
C ARG A 104 0.74 -2.54 20.88
N GLY A 105 -0.10 -3.58 20.83
CA GLY A 105 0.09 -4.82 21.58
C GLY A 105 1.40 -5.55 21.24
N ASN A 106 1.89 -5.38 20.01
CA ASN A 106 3.16 -5.96 19.53
C ASN A 106 4.33 -4.94 19.52
N GLY A 107 4.15 -3.77 20.13
CA GLY A 107 5.20 -2.74 20.21
C GLY A 107 5.52 -2.04 18.88
N ILE A 108 4.63 -2.13 17.88
CA ILE A 108 4.75 -1.42 16.61
C ILE A 108 4.23 0.01 16.78
N PRO A 109 5.02 1.05 16.46
CA PRO A 109 4.58 2.44 16.52
C PRO A 109 3.36 2.69 15.61
N VAL A 110 2.36 3.42 16.12
CA VAL A 110 1.18 3.84 15.36
C VAL A 110 1.27 5.32 15.02
N VAL A 111 1.13 5.64 13.74
CA VAL A 111 1.04 6.99 13.20
C VAL A 111 -0.38 7.24 12.70
N VAL A 112 -0.97 8.38 13.07
CA VAL A 112 -2.29 8.77 12.61
C VAL A 112 -2.15 9.62 11.34
N PHE A 113 -2.80 9.21 10.25
CA PHE A 113 -2.76 9.93 8.98
C PHE A 113 -4.04 9.66 8.14
N PRO A 114 -4.60 10.69 7.50
CA PRO A 114 -4.16 12.09 7.51
C PRO A 114 -4.62 12.82 8.77
N LYS A 115 -4.15 14.05 8.96
CA LYS A 115 -4.74 14.98 9.91
C LYS A 115 -6.20 15.25 9.56
N LEU A 116 -7.14 14.79 10.39
CA LEU A 116 -8.58 14.96 10.22
C LEU A 116 -9.18 15.73 11.39
N LYS A 117 -10.36 16.33 11.20
CA LYS A 117 -11.11 16.94 12.32
C LYS A 117 -11.37 15.94 13.45
N SER A 118 -11.64 14.69 13.11
CA SER A 118 -11.88 13.58 14.05
C SER A 118 -10.60 12.96 14.62
N ALA A 119 -9.43 13.32 14.09
CA ALA A 119 -8.14 12.82 14.53
C ALA A 119 -7.10 13.96 14.45
N PRO A 120 -7.19 14.98 15.34
CA PRO A 120 -6.36 16.17 15.30
C PRO A 120 -4.86 15.90 15.48
N GLU A 121 -4.52 14.77 16.10
CA GLU A 121 -3.16 14.24 16.26
C GLU A 121 -2.56 13.68 14.96
N GLY A 122 -3.35 13.59 13.89
CA GLY A 122 -2.87 13.13 12.61
C GLY A 122 -1.83 14.06 12.02
N VAL A 123 -0.94 13.48 11.21
CA VAL A 123 0.17 14.18 10.57
C VAL A 123 -0.19 14.65 9.15
N SER A 124 0.55 15.63 8.63
CA SER A 124 0.49 16.02 7.21
C SER A 124 1.17 14.98 6.32
N THR A 125 0.96 15.07 4.99
CA THR A 125 1.66 14.23 4.02
C THR A 125 3.18 14.38 4.11
N ASP A 126 3.68 15.62 4.26
CA ASP A 126 5.13 15.89 4.39
C ASP A 126 5.71 15.31 5.68
N GLU A 127 4.99 15.43 6.80
CA GLU A 127 5.40 14.85 8.07
C GLU A 127 5.46 13.32 7.99
N LEU A 128 4.45 12.69 7.36
CA LEU A 128 4.44 11.25 7.09
C LEU A 128 5.65 10.85 6.24
N LEU A 129 5.88 11.50 5.09
CA LEU A 129 7.02 11.22 4.21
C LEU A 129 8.37 11.35 4.93
N ASN A 130 8.53 12.36 5.78
CA ASN A 130 9.73 12.52 6.60
C ASN A 130 9.93 11.30 7.52
N GLY A 131 8.89 10.89 8.24
CA GLY A 131 8.97 9.72 9.13
C GLY A 131 9.24 8.42 8.39
N LEU A 132 8.62 8.20 7.22
CA LEU A 132 8.88 7.01 6.42
C LEU A 132 10.34 6.96 5.94
N ARG A 133 10.93 8.11 5.58
CA ARG A 133 12.36 8.23 5.26
C ARG A 133 13.27 7.97 6.46
N GLU A 134 12.98 8.56 7.62
CA GLU A 134 13.73 8.32 8.86
C GLU A 134 13.70 6.84 9.27
N LEU A 135 12.54 6.21 9.10
CA LEU A 135 12.34 4.79 9.33
C LEU A 135 12.93 3.92 8.22
N ARG A 136 13.51 4.48 7.15
CA ARG A 136 14.05 3.74 5.99
C ARG A 136 13.07 2.69 5.47
N VAL A 137 11.81 3.07 5.29
CA VAL A 137 10.78 2.17 4.78
C VAL A 137 11.10 1.80 3.33
N ASP A 138 11.06 0.51 3.02
CA ASP A 138 11.22 -0.04 1.67
C ASP A 138 9.88 -0.12 0.95
N PHE A 139 8.85 -0.64 1.65
CA PHE A 139 7.54 -0.91 1.07
C PHE A 139 6.38 -0.43 1.95
N ILE A 140 5.35 0.08 1.29
CA ILE A 140 4.08 0.49 1.90
C ILE A 140 3.01 -0.54 1.53
N LEU A 141 2.31 -1.07 2.53
CA LEU A 141 1.29 -2.09 2.34
C LEU A 141 -0.07 -1.54 2.80
N LEU A 142 -1.01 -1.37 1.88
CA LEU A 142 -2.38 -0.97 2.20
C LEU A 142 -3.20 -2.22 2.50
N ALA A 143 -3.63 -2.37 3.76
CA ALA A 143 -4.33 -3.54 4.27
C ALA A 143 -5.71 -3.14 4.77
N GLY A 144 -6.58 -2.70 3.85
CA GLY A 144 -7.90 -2.14 4.17
C GLY A 144 -7.82 -0.68 4.62
N TYR A 145 -6.93 0.11 3.99
CA TYR A 145 -6.89 1.56 4.14
C TYR A 145 -7.89 2.21 3.17
N LEU A 146 -8.74 3.12 3.66
CA LEU A 146 -9.91 3.60 2.89
C LEU A 146 -9.76 5.01 2.32
N LYS A 147 -8.60 5.65 2.50
CA LYS A 147 -8.33 6.99 1.94
C LYS A 147 -7.48 6.86 0.69
N LEU A 148 -7.68 7.78 -0.26
CA LEU A 148 -6.81 7.90 -1.43
C LEU A 148 -5.41 8.24 -0.94
N ILE A 149 -4.40 7.56 -1.48
CA ILE A 149 -3.00 7.86 -1.18
C ILE A 149 -2.63 9.17 -1.88
N PRO A 150 -2.01 10.14 -1.17
CA PRO A 150 -1.54 11.37 -1.80
C PRO A 150 -0.53 11.08 -2.91
N VAL A 151 -0.58 11.88 -3.97
CA VAL A 151 0.33 11.76 -5.14
C VAL A 151 1.79 11.83 -4.71
N GLU A 152 2.11 12.66 -3.71
CA GLU A 152 3.46 12.81 -3.17
C GLU A 152 3.99 11.50 -2.56
N LEU A 153 3.11 10.69 -1.97
CA LEU A 153 3.47 9.37 -1.45
C LEU A 153 3.74 8.38 -2.59
N VAL A 154 2.87 8.36 -3.61
CA VAL A 154 3.01 7.48 -4.79
C VAL A 154 4.32 7.78 -5.51
N GLN A 155 4.64 9.07 -5.71
CA GLN A 155 5.88 9.50 -6.35
C GLN A 155 7.14 9.21 -5.53
N ALA A 156 7.05 9.24 -4.19
CA ALA A 156 8.17 8.91 -3.31
C ALA A 156 8.43 7.40 -3.20
N TYR A 157 7.44 6.55 -3.50
CA TYR A 157 7.50 5.09 -3.41
C TYR A 157 7.10 4.42 -4.74
N PRO A 158 7.78 4.74 -5.85
CA PRO A 158 7.42 4.22 -7.17
C PRO A 158 7.56 2.69 -7.18
N LYS A 159 6.49 1.98 -7.54
CA LYS A 159 6.46 0.50 -7.55
C LYS A 159 6.77 -0.14 -6.18
N SER A 160 6.55 0.59 -5.09
CA SER A 160 6.83 0.16 -3.72
C SER A 160 5.62 0.26 -2.79
N ILE A 161 4.42 0.46 -3.36
CA ILE A 161 3.16 0.48 -2.62
C ILE A 161 2.26 -0.63 -3.18
N LEU A 162 1.88 -1.59 -2.33
CA LEU A 162 0.88 -2.60 -2.65
C LEU A 162 -0.45 -2.31 -1.96
N ASN A 163 -1.55 -2.65 -2.62
CA ASN A 163 -2.89 -2.66 -2.06
C ASN A 163 -3.57 -4.01 -2.31
N ILE A 164 -4.41 -4.43 -1.36
CA ILE A 164 -5.33 -5.55 -1.51
C ILE A 164 -6.75 -5.02 -1.69
N HIS A 165 -7.42 -5.42 -2.76
CA HIS A 165 -8.80 -5.05 -3.06
C HIS A 165 -9.69 -6.31 -3.15
N PRO A 166 -10.89 -6.33 -2.53
CA PRO A 166 -11.70 -7.55 -2.37
C PRO A 166 -12.58 -7.88 -3.61
N SER A 167 -12.07 -7.63 -4.82
CA SER A 167 -12.69 -8.08 -6.09
C SER A 167 -11.62 -8.39 -7.14
N LEU A 168 -12.03 -9.09 -8.20
CA LEU A 168 -11.21 -9.31 -9.40
C LEU A 168 -11.20 -8.02 -10.23
N LEU A 169 -10.22 -7.14 -9.99
CA LEU A 169 -10.05 -5.89 -10.75
C LEU A 169 -9.89 -6.19 -12.25
N PRO A 170 -10.40 -5.30 -13.14
CA PRO A 170 -10.98 -3.98 -12.86
C PRO A 170 -12.44 -4.00 -12.37
N ALA A 171 -13.07 -5.16 -12.24
CA ALA A 171 -14.47 -5.25 -11.81
C ALA A 171 -14.61 -4.86 -10.33
N PHE A 172 -15.64 -4.07 -10.02
CA PHE A 172 -15.97 -3.63 -8.65
C PHE A 172 -14.81 -2.92 -7.92
N GLY A 173 -13.91 -2.27 -8.68
CA GLY A 173 -12.89 -1.36 -8.16
C GLY A 173 -13.33 0.09 -8.21
N GLY A 174 -12.55 0.96 -7.60
CA GLY A 174 -12.71 2.40 -7.65
C GLY A 174 -13.42 2.98 -6.43
N LYS A 175 -13.53 4.31 -6.42
CA LYS A 175 -14.09 5.05 -5.29
C LYS A 175 -15.50 4.57 -4.93
N GLY A 176 -15.66 4.12 -3.67
CA GLY A 176 -16.94 3.68 -3.13
C GLY A 176 -17.10 2.16 -3.05
N TYR A 177 -16.24 1.41 -3.72
CA TYR A 177 -16.16 -0.04 -3.62
C TYR A 177 -15.17 -0.44 -2.52
N TYR A 178 -15.64 -0.57 -1.29
CA TYR A 178 -14.81 -1.06 -0.18
C TYR A 178 -15.63 -1.86 0.83
N GLY A 179 -14.96 -2.77 1.53
CA GLY A 179 -15.58 -3.66 2.52
C GLY A 179 -16.83 -4.35 1.95
N LEU A 180 -17.90 -4.40 2.74
CA LEU A 180 -19.13 -5.11 2.37
C LEU A 180 -19.81 -4.56 1.10
N LYS A 181 -19.52 -3.32 0.68
CA LYS A 181 -20.10 -2.74 -0.54
C LYS A 181 -19.66 -3.49 -1.80
N VAL A 182 -18.42 -4.00 -1.82
CA VAL A 182 -17.89 -4.78 -2.95
C VAL A 182 -18.66 -6.09 -3.10
N HIS A 183 -18.76 -6.87 -2.03
CA HIS A 183 -19.47 -8.15 -2.04
C HIS A 183 -20.96 -8.00 -2.36
N LYS A 184 -21.61 -6.92 -1.86
CA LYS A 184 -22.99 -6.57 -2.25
C LYS A 184 -23.12 -6.32 -3.74
N ALA A 185 -22.19 -5.57 -4.34
CA ALA A 185 -22.22 -5.27 -5.77
C ALA A 185 -21.93 -6.52 -6.63
N VAL A 186 -20.99 -7.36 -6.21
CA VAL A 186 -20.70 -8.65 -6.87
C VAL A 186 -21.96 -9.51 -6.92
N ILE A 187 -22.64 -9.72 -5.79
CA ILE A 187 -23.87 -10.52 -5.74
C ILE A 187 -24.97 -9.88 -6.60
N ALA A 188 -25.19 -8.57 -6.48
CA ALA A 188 -26.21 -7.86 -7.25
C ALA A 188 -25.97 -7.90 -8.77
N SER A 189 -24.71 -8.04 -9.21
CA SER A 189 -24.36 -8.16 -10.63
C SER A 189 -24.67 -9.53 -11.25
N GLY A 190 -24.88 -10.56 -10.41
CA GLY A 190 -25.00 -11.95 -10.88
C GLY A 190 -23.68 -12.63 -11.24
N ALA A 191 -22.52 -12.00 -10.97
CA ALA A 191 -21.21 -12.60 -11.20
C ALA A 191 -21.08 -13.95 -10.47
N ARG A 192 -20.55 -14.96 -11.16
CA ARG A 192 -20.34 -16.31 -10.60
C ARG A 192 -18.99 -16.51 -9.95
N TYR A 193 -18.11 -15.53 -10.11
CA TYR A 193 -16.76 -15.52 -9.56
C TYR A 193 -16.46 -14.14 -8.99
N SER A 194 -15.66 -14.14 -7.93
CA SER A 194 -15.10 -12.98 -7.25
C SER A 194 -13.69 -13.35 -6.79
N GLY A 195 -13.15 -12.62 -5.83
CA GLY A 195 -11.88 -12.93 -5.19
C GLY A 195 -11.03 -11.67 -5.02
N PRO A 196 -9.87 -11.77 -4.37
CA PRO A 196 -9.02 -10.61 -4.13
C PRO A 196 -8.05 -10.30 -5.28
N THR A 197 -7.66 -9.04 -5.38
CA THR A 197 -6.57 -8.55 -6.23
C THR A 197 -5.52 -7.83 -5.37
N VAL A 198 -4.27 -8.27 -5.47
CA VAL A 198 -3.10 -7.49 -5.04
C VAL A 198 -2.61 -6.68 -6.24
N HIS A 199 -2.45 -5.38 -6.08
CA HIS A 199 -1.97 -4.50 -7.15
C HIS A 199 -1.03 -3.42 -6.61
N PHE A 200 -0.20 -2.89 -7.50
CA PHE A 200 0.57 -1.69 -7.20
C PHE A 200 -0.35 -0.48 -7.16
N VAL A 201 -0.09 0.46 -6.27
CA VAL A 201 -0.88 1.70 -6.15
C VAL A 201 -0.35 2.77 -7.11
N ASP A 202 -1.27 3.45 -7.79
CA ASP A 202 -1.04 4.67 -8.55
C ASP A 202 -1.87 5.82 -7.93
N GLU A 203 -2.02 6.94 -8.65
CA GLU A 203 -2.74 8.12 -8.17
C GLU A 203 -4.27 7.96 -8.10
N HIS A 204 -4.82 6.84 -8.60
CA HIS A 204 -6.27 6.61 -8.65
C HIS A 204 -6.65 5.34 -7.87
N TYR A 205 -7.94 5.25 -7.51
CA TYR A 205 -8.43 4.06 -6.80
C TYR A 205 -8.44 2.85 -7.73
N ASP A 206 -7.69 1.82 -7.34
CA ASP A 206 -7.78 0.46 -7.89
C ASP A 206 -7.48 0.34 -9.40
N THR A 207 -6.67 1.25 -9.96
CA THR A 207 -6.27 1.22 -11.38
C THR A 207 -4.83 0.78 -11.62
N GLY A 208 -4.01 0.76 -10.57
CA GLY A 208 -2.62 0.37 -10.71
C GLY A 208 -2.45 -1.10 -11.10
N ARG A 209 -1.25 -1.46 -11.56
CA ARG A 209 -0.99 -2.75 -12.20
C ARG A 209 -1.23 -3.90 -11.24
N THR A 210 -2.10 -4.83 -11.64
CA THR A 210 -2.37 -6.08 -10.92
C THR A 210 -1.10 -6.92 -10.84
N LEU A 211 -0.81 -7.42 -9.64
CA LEU A 211 0.31 -8.32 -9.35
C LEU A 211 -0.15 -9.76 -9.16
N ALA A 212 -1.21 -9.97 -8.38
CA ALA A 212 -1.71 -11.30 -8.09
C ALA A 212 -3.23 -11.28 -7.86
N GLN A 213 -3.90 -12.38 -8.21
CA GLN A 213 -5.32 -12.59 -7.97
C GLN A 213 -5.59 -14.01 -7.46
N ARG A 214 -6.72 -14.19 -6.79
CA ARG A 214 -7.31 -15.50 -6.47
C ARG A 214 -8.77 -15.50 -6.85
N VAL A 215 -9.27 -16.61 -7.37
CA VAL A 215 -10.67 -16.75 -7.80
C VAL A 215 -11.46 -17.47 -6.72
N VAL A 216 -12.56 -16.87 -6.30
CA VAL A 216 -13.52 -17.43 -5.34
C VAL A 216 -14.87 -17.59 -6.03
N PRO A 217 -15.52 -18.77 -5.98
CA PRO A 217 -16.86 -18.94 -6.52
C PRO A 217 -17.89 -18.14 -5.72
N VAL A 218 -18.84 -17.54 -6.42
CA VAL A 218 -20.07 -16.97 -5.85
C VAL A 218 -21.16 -18.05 -5.91
N GLN A 219 -21.56 -18.52 -4.73
CA GLN A 219 -22.63 -19.50 -4.58
C GLN A 219 -23.98 -18.84 -4.80
N ALA A 220 -24.96 -19.62 -5.26
CA ALA A 220 -26.26 -19.11 -5.67
C ALA A 220 -27.01 -18.35 -4.56
N ASN A 221 -26.77 -18.70 -3.30
CA ASN A 221 -27.49 -18.17 -2.14
C ASN A 221 -26.56 -17.45 -1.15
N ASP A 222 -25.40 -16.99 -1.60
CA ASP A 222 -24.51 -16.24 -0.71
C ASP A 222 -25.19 -14.98 -0.17
N THR A 223 -25.02 -14.74 1.12
CA THR A 223 -25.07 -13.37 1.65
C THR A 223 -23.74 -12.66 1.36
N PRO A 224 -23.74 -11.31 1.32
CA PRO A 224 -22.49 -10.55 1.18
C PRO A 224 -21.43 -10.89 2.21
N GLU A 225 -21.81 -11.26 3.44
CA GLU A 225 -20.91 -11.65 4.52
C GLU A 225 -20.30 -13.03 4.30
N GLN A 226 -21.06 -13.99 3.74
CA GLN A 226 -20.55 -15.32 3.38
C GLN A 226 -19.52 -15.21 2.26
N LEU A 227 -19.82 -14.41 1.22
CA LEU A 227 -18.87 -14.12 0.16
C LEU A 227 -17.63 -13.39 0.70
N ALA A 228 -17.81 -12.38 1.55
CA ALA A 228 -16.72 -11.65 2.17
C ALA A 228 -15.79 -12.57 2.97
N THR A 229 -16.35 -13.51 3.73
CA THR A 229 -15.57 -14.49 4.50
C THR A 229 -14.70 -15.35 3.60
N ARG A 230 -15.23 -15.83 2.47
CA ARG A 230 -14.43 -16.63 1.51
C ARG A 230 -13.37 -15.80 0.81
N VAL A 231 -13.69 -14.57 0.39
CA VAL A 231 -12.70 -13.65 -0.22
C VAL A 231 -11.60 -13.30 0.78
N LEU A 232 -11.94 -13.02 2.03
CA LEU A 232 -10.96 -12.67 3.08
C LEU A 232 -9.97 -13.80 3.37
N HIS A 233 -10.39 -15.07 3.28
CA HIS A 233 -9.49 -16.21 3.41
C HIS A 233 -8.39 -16.16 2.34
N GLU A 234 -8.78 -15.95 1.08
CA GLU A 234 -7.84 -15.81 -0.03
C GLU A 234 -6.99 -14.53 0.08
N GLU A 235 -7.56 -13.43 0.59
CA GLU A 235 -6.81 -12.18 0.81
C GLU A 235 -5.59 -12.41 1.70
N HIS A 236 -5.75 -13.14 2.82
CA HIS A 236 -4.66 -13.40 3.76
C HIS A 236 -3.51 -14.14 3.09
N GLN A 237 -3.83 -15.14 2.25
CA GLN A 237 -2.82 -15.94 1.57
C GLN A 237 -2.15 -15.17 0.44
N VAL A 238 -2.92 -14.64 -0.52
CA VAL A 238 -2.37 -13.98 -1.70
C VAL A 238 -1.58 -12.72 -1.34
N TYR A 239 -1.99 -12.01 -0.29
CA TYR A 239 -1.27 -10.80 0.12
C TYR A 239 0.05 -11.15 0.80
N VAL A 240 0.08 -12.17 1.67
CA VAL A 240 1.34 -12.66 2.25
C VAL A 240 2.29 -13.13 1.15
N GLU A 241 1.81 -13.93 0.19
CA GLU A 241 2.64 -14.40 -0.94
C GLU A 241 3.23 -13.24 -1.76
N ALA A 242 2.40 -12.24 -2.11
CA ALA A 242 2.84 -11.08 -2.86
C ALA A 242 3.87 -10.24 -2.09
N VAL A 243 3.69 -10.09 -0.77
CA VAL A 243 4.64 -9.37 0.10
C VAL A 243 5.94 -10.17 0.26
N THR A 244 5.88 -11.50 0.36
CA THR A 244 7.07 -12.36 0.35
C THR A 244 7.85 -12.17 -0.94
N ALA A 245 7.19 -12.29 -2.10
CA ALA A 245 7.82 -12.06 -3.41
C ALA A 245 8.43 -10.66 -3.54
N LEU A 246 7.75 -9.64 -3.02
CA LEU A 246 8.25 -8.27 -2.98
C LEU A 246 9.50 -8.15 -2.09
N CYS A 247 9.49 -8.76 -0.91
CA CYS A 247 10.61 -8.71 0.03
C CYS A 247 11.86 -9.47 -0.45
N GLU A 248 11.65 -10.49 -1.27
CA GLU A 248 12.69 -11.33 -1.87
C GLU A 248 13.18 -10.81 -3.23
N ASP A 249 12.77 -9.60 -3.63
CA ASP A 249 13.13 -8.97 -4.90
C ASP A 249 12.78 -9.86 -6.13
N ARG A 250 11.69 -10.65 -6.04
CA ARG A 250 11.21 -11.56 -7.11
C ARG A 250 10.24 -10.90 -8.09
N ILE A 251 9.92 -9.62 -7.92
CA ILE A 251 9.04 -8.90 -8.83
C ILE A 251 9.81 -8.42 -10.05
N VAL A 252 9.45 -8.93 -11.22
CA VAL A 252 10.06 -8.56 -12.49
C VAL A 252 9.04 -7.81 -13.33
N TRP A 253 9.45 -6.70 -13.92
CA TRP A 253 8.59 -5.90 -14.78
C TRP A 253 8.89 -6.24 -16.24
N ARG A 254 7.86 -6.67 -16.97
CA ARG A 254 7.90 -6.77 -18.44
C ARG A 254 8.07 -5.39 -19.06
N GLU A 255 8.52 -5.34 -20.32
CA GLU A 255 8.70 -4.07 -21.06
C GLU A 255 7.41 -3.26 -21.20
N ASP A 256 6.25 -3.93 -21.25
CA ASP A 256 4.93 -3.31 -21.29
C ASP A 256 4.41 -2.82 -19.92
N GLY A 257 5.22 -2.97 -18.87
CA GLY A 257 4.92 -2.52 -17.52
C GLY A 257 4.02 -3.46 -16.72
N ILE A 258 3.82 -4.71 -17.16
CA ILE A 258 3.11 -5.73 -16.38
C ILE A 258 4.10 -6.38 -15.38
N PRO A 259 3.80 -6.35 -14.07
CA PRO A 259 4.62 -7.04 -13.08
C PRO A 259 4.35 -8.55 -13.10
N LEU A 260 5.38 -9.33 -12.85
CA LEU A 260 5.35 -10.78 -12.71
C LEU A 260 6.07 -11.19 -11.43
N ILE A 261 5.63 -12.29 -10.81
CA ILE A 261 6.34 -12.91 -9.69
C ILE A 261 7.22 -14.03 -10.25
N ARG A 262 8.55 -13.88 -10.17
CA ARG A 262 9.49 -14.97 -10.51
C ARG A 262 9.37 -16.11 -9.49
N SER A 263 9.36 -17.35 -9.96
CA SER A 263 9.33 -18.55 -9.11
C SER A 263 10.59 -18.65 -8.24
N GLN A 264 10.44 -19.19 -7.03
CA GLN A 264 11.56 -19.45 -6.12
C GLN A 264 12.42 -20.65 -6.57
N THR A 265 11.83 -21.61 -7.29
CA THR A 265 12.48 -22.88 -7.66
C THR A 265 12.97 -22.90 -9.09
N ASN A 266 12.39 -22.09 -9.96
CA ASN A 266 12.73 -22.02 -11.38
C ASN A 266 12.86 -20.55 -11.82
N PRO A 267 14.08 -20.04 -12.09
CA PRO A 267 14.28 -18.64 -12.43
C PRO A 267 13.64 -18.21 -13.77
N ASP A 268 13.28 -19.18 -14.61
CA ASP A 268 12.64 -18.95 -15.92
C ASP A 268 11.10 -19.01 -15.86
N GLU A 269 10.53 -19.32 -14.69
CA GLU A 269 9.08 -19.42 -14.48
C GLU A 269 8.55 -18.20 -13.73
N TYR A 270 7.38 -17.75 -14.15
CA TYR A 270 6.72 -16.54 -13.66
C TYR A 270 5.23 -16.80 -13.45
N THR A 271 4.65 -16.20 -12.41
CA THR A 271 3.20 -16.16 -12.15
C THR A 271 2.66 -14.75 -12.12
#